data_AF-A0A174DGM9-F1
#
_entry.id   AF-A0A174DGM9-F1
#
_cell.length_a   1.000
_cell.length_b   1.000
_cell.length_c   1.000
_cell.angle_alpha   90.00
_cell.angle_beta   90.00
_cell.angle_gamma   90.00
#
_symmetry.space_group_name_H-M   'P 1'
#
loop_
_entity.id
_entity.type
_entity.pdbx_description
1 polymer ?
#
loop_
_entity_poly.entity_id
_entity_poly.type
_entity_poly.pdbx_seq_one_letter_code
_entity_poly.pdbx_strand_id
1 'polypeptide(L)'
;MQINELLLKNFGKFHDRQIDLDEGINLIHGENESGKSTIHTFIRGMLFGIERGRGRAAQNDTFSIYEPWENPNYYSGILKFKSGEKHFRIERNFDKYSKKAELICEEDGEVLSVEDGDLQMLLGEMDAERYDNTVSMSQRNAQMGESIVAELKNYATNYYTSGNGEIDLAGALEQLRGRKKILENEIRMEMAQKQQKREKLEQEVSFVWRDVHHLEEELERVEEELAYRLEKEEEKKKERQREEEHGKGVMDEIRPEKWRIHPMELLVFALVIVIAVILFSKPWNYLIAIVLFLAFGLYIWNRMKVGKKQVKTEPEIILEEITQEEEKVPIEKLRWEKSHITAELKEKRIQYDNLGEQLAELDEVNERSREYEMKRQAVQMAADHLEQLSEEMRGYLKRDLNEKASSFICEITGGKYKKLVTDEKLHVSLMTDEKRVEIEQVSRGTVEQVYLALRMAVGELLCEEEMPVILDDAFAYYDEERMLQTLRWLKEHKKQVIIFTCQTREEQVMKEAGLVYHKIEL
;
A
#
# COMPACT_ATOMS: atom_id res chain seq x y z
N MET A 1 17.56 -41.18 11.02
CA MET A 1 17.00 -42.26 10.20
C MET A 1 18.12 -43.23 9.83
N GLN A 2 17.84 -44.52 9.80
CA GLN A 2 18.74 -45.57 9.29
C GLN A 2 17.96 -46.51 8.39
N ILE A 3 18.40 -46.75 7.16
CA ILE A 3 17.79 -47.72 6.26
C ILE A 3 18.35 -49.10 6.59
N ASN A 4 17.48 -50.09 6.81
CA ASN A 4 17.88 -51.43 7.21
C ASN A 4 17.76 -52.43 6.05
N GLU A 5 16.73 -52.30 5.22
CA GLU A 5 16.43 -53.28 4.17
C GLU A 5 15.81 -52.61 2.96
N LEU A 6 16.25 -53.00 1.77
CA LEU A 6 15.67 -52.65 0.49
C LEU A 6 15.20 -53.92 -0.21
N LEU A 7 13.91 -54.02 -0.50
CA LEU A 7 13.33 -55.10 -1.29
C LEU A 7 12.79 -54.54 -2.61
N LEU A 8 13.59 -54.70 -3.66
CA LEU A 8 13.22 -54.33 -5.03
C LEU A 8 12.42 -55.49 -5.64
N LYS A 9 11.11 -55.54 -5.37
CA LYS A 9 10.21 -56.58 -5.91
C LYS A 9 10.23 -56.57 -7.43
N ASN A 10 10.04 -55.39 -8.02
CA ASN A 10 10.23 -55.20 -9.46
C ASN A 10 10.48 -53.72 -9.74
N PHE A 11 11.72 -53.34 -10.02
CA PHE A 11 12.15 -51.95 -10.20
C PHE A 11 13.37 -51.87 -11.12
N GLY A 12 13.23 -51.20 -12.28
CA GLY A 12 14.24 -51.18 -13.33
C GLY A 12 14.61 -52.61 -13.76
N LYS A 13 15.87 -52.99 -13.54
CA LYS A 13 16.41 -54.31 -13.90
C LYS A 13 16.32 -55.37 -12.79
N PHE A 14 15.89 -54.99 -11.58
CA PHE A 14 15.87 -55.90 -10.42
C PHE A 14 14.49 -56.52 -10.24
N HIS A 15 14.48 -57.83 -9.99
CA HIS A 15 13.31 -58.63 -9.66
C HIS A 15 13.58 -59.38 -8.35
N ASP A 16 12.73 -59.19 -7.35
CA ASP A 16 12.82 -59.78 -6.00
C ASP A 16 14.23 -59.72 -5.38
N ARG A 17 14.92 -58.59 -5.56
CA ARG A 17 16.25 -58.38 -4.97
C ARG A 17 16.12 -57.76 -3.58
N GLN A 18 16.61 -58.49 -2.59
CA GLN A 18 16.79 -57.98 -1.23
C GLN A 18 18.23 -57.49 -1.02
N ILE A 19 18.38 -56.34 -0.38
CA ILE A 19 19.66 -55.76 0.04
C ILE A 19 19.52 -55.31 1.49
N ASP A 20 20.32 -55.91 2.37
CA ASP A 20 20.38 -55.53 3.78
C ASP A 20 21.49 -54.47 3.97
N LEU A 21 21.24 -53.50 4.84
CA LEU A 21 22.12 -52.37 5.11
C LEU A 21 22.37 -52.23 6.62
N ASP A 22 23.62 -51.98 6.98
CA ASP A 22 24.08 -51.87 8.36
C ASP A 22 24.32 -50.41 8.76
N GLU A 23 24.55 -50.18 10.06
CA GLU A 23 25.10 -48.91 10.55
C GLU A 23 26.54 -48.70 10.04
N GLY A 24 26.96 -47.45 9.90
CA GLY A 24 28.27 -47.07 9.36
C GLY A 24 28.32 -47.15 7.83
N ILE A 25 29.48 -47.54 7.30
CA ILE A 25 29.73 -47.53 5.85
C ILE A 25 29.23 -48.83 5.20
N ASN A 26 28.33 -48.69 4.23
CA ASN A 26 27.88 -49.73 3.32
C ASN A 26 28.47 -49.47 1.94
N LEU A 27 29.35 -50.36 1.47
CA LEU A 27 29.97 -50.29 0.16
C LEU A 27 29.22 -51.20 -0.83
N ILE A 28 28.45 -50.59 -1.71
CA ILE A 28 27.75 -51.25 -2.81
C ILE A 28 28.66 -51.22 -4.04
N HIS A 29 29.31 -52.35 -4.31
CA HIS A 29 30.23 -52.53 -5.42
C HIS A 29 29.54 -53.27 -6.58
N GLY A 30 29.82 -52.84 -7.81
CA GLY A 30 29.41 -53.55 -9.01
C GLY A 30 29.91 -52.85 -10.28
N GLU A 31 30.02 -53.58 -11.39
CA GLU A 31 30.46 -53.03 -12.67
C GLU A 31 29.50 -51.93 -13.19
N ASN A 32 29.86 -51.24 -14.26
CA ASN A 32 28.90 -50.37 -14.94
C ASN A 32 27.69 -51.20 -15.38
N GLU A 33 26.49 -50.60 -15.34
CA GLU A 33 25.22 -51.29 -15.65
C GLU A 33 24.82 -52.39 -14.65
N SER A 34 25.57 -52.61 -13.57
CA SER A 34 25.20 -53.52 -12.45
C SER A 34 23.97 -53.08 -11.66
N GLY A 35 23.43 -51.88 -11.89
CA GLY A 35 22.19 -51.40 -11.27
C GLY A 35 22.38 -50.50 -10.05
N LYS A 36 23.60 -50.00 -9.80
CA LYS A 36 23.88 -49.00 -8.74
C LYS A 36 22.92 -47.81 -8.80
N SER A 37 22.80 -47.16 -9.96
CA SER A 37 21.88 -46.03 -10.16
C SER A 37 20.40 -46.42 -10.01
N THR A 38 20.05 -47.68 -10.30
CA THR A 38 18.70 -48.23 -10.06
C THR A 38 18.40 -48.30 -8.56
N ILE A 39 19.35 -48.76 -7.75
CA ILE A 39 19.18 -48.82 -6.28
C ILE A 39 19.16 -47.42 -5.68
N HIS A 40 20.04 -46.53 -6.12
CA HIS A 40 20.05 -45.12 -5.72
C HIS A 40 18.68 -44.47 -5.99
N THR A 41 18.15 -44.64 -7.20
CA THR A 41 16.83 -44.13 -7.58
C THR A 41 15.71 -44.81 -6.82
N PHE A 42 15.82 -46.11 -6.53
CA PHE A 42 14.86 -46.85 -5.73
C PHE A 42 14.72 -46.24 -4.33
N ILE A 43 15.82 -45.96 -3.63
CA ILE A 43 15.78 -45.33 -2.30
C ILE A 43 15.04 -43.99 -2.36
N ARG A 44 15.42 -43.13 -3.31
CA ARG A 44 14.75 -41.82 -3.52
C ARG A 44 13.25 -41.99 -3.80
N GLY A 45 12.89 -42.93 -4.68
CA GLY A 45 11.50 -43.22 -5.04
C GLY A 45 10.68 -43.81 -3.90
N MET A 46 11.29 -44.61 -3.02
CA MET A 46 10.64 -45.14 -1.83
C MET A 46 10.35 -44.04 -0.80
N LEU A 47 11.24 -43.08 -0.62
CA LEU A 47 11.04 -41.97 0.32
C LEU A 47 10.03 -40.94 -0.22
N PHE A 48 10.25 -40.42 -1.43
CA PHE A 48 9.49 -39.26 -1.92
C PHE A 48 8.45 -39.59 -2.99
N GLY A 49 8.39 -40.85 -3.43
CA GLY A 49 7.56 -41.25 -4.56
C GLY A 49 8.23 -40.92 -5.90
N ILE A 50 7.58 -41.40 -6.96
CA ILE A 50 7.97 -41.11 -8.35
C ILE A 50 6.73 -40.59 -9.07
N GLU A 51 6.91 -39.51 -9.82
CA GLU A 51 5.88 -38.93 -10.67
C GLU A 51 6.17 -39.22 -12.14
N ARG A 52 5.09 -39.44 -12.89
CA ARG A 52 5.16 -39.59 -14.33
C ARG A 52 4.86 -38.25 -15.00
N GLY A 53 5.81 -37.78 -15.81
CA GLY A 53 5.64 -36.64 -16.69
C GLY A 53 4.57 -36.87 -17.75
N ARG A 54 4.07 -35.79 -18.35
CA ARG A 54 3.07 -35.83 -19.43
C ARG A 54 3.69 -35.45 -20.77
N GLY A 55 3.21 -36.06 -21.85
CA GLY A 55 3.64 -35.71 -23.22
C GLY A 55 5.10 -36.08 -23.51
N ARG A 56 5.84 -35.19 -24.18
CA ARG A 56 7.25 -35.43 -24.53
C ARG A 56 8.17 -35.52 -23.31
N ALA A 57 7.78 -34.92 -22.19
CA ALA A 57 8.52 -35.00 -20.92
C ALA A 57 8.44 -36.40 -20.27
N ALA A 58 7.49 -37.24 -20.67
CA ALA A 58 7.34 -38.60 -20.14
C ALA A 58 8.40 -39.57 -20.67
N GLN A 59 9.05 -39.31 -21.82
CA GLN A 59 9.99 -40.27 -22.40
C GLN A 59 11.31 -40.38 -21.61
N ASN A 60 11.67 -39.34 -20.86
CA ASN A 60 12.92 -39.25 -20.10
C ASN A 60 12.67 -39.03 -18.61
N ASP A 61 11.45 -39.27 -18.13
CA ASP A 61 11.15 -39.14 -16.70
C ASP A 61 11.68 -40.35 -15.92
N THR A 62 11.97 -40.14 -14.63
CA THR A 62 12.45 -41.18 -13.74
C THR A 62 11.51 -42.39 -13.71
N PHE A 63 10.21 -42.15 -13.83
CA PHE A 63 9.21 -43.20 -13.91
C PHE A 63 9.46 -44.16 -15.07
N SER A 64 9.54 -43.65 -16.30
CA SER A 64 9.62 -44.46 -17.51
C SER A 64 11.00 -45.08 -17.71
N ILE A 65 12.06 -44.46 -17.18
CA ILE A 65 13.42 -45.01 -17.22
C ILE A 65 13.53 -46.30 -16.38
N TYR A 66 12.87 -46.36 -15.24
CA TYR A 66 12.94 -47.47 -14.29
C TYR A 66 11.67 -48.34 -14.26
N GLU A 67 10.76 -48.13 -15.21
CA GLU A 67 9.64 -49.05 -15.43
C GLU A 67 10.21 -50.45 -15.74
N PRO A 68 9.75 -51.49 -15.04
CA PRO A 68 10.26 -52.84 -15.24
C PRO A 68 10.20 -53.30 -16.70
N TRP A 69 11.31 -53.83 -17.20
CA TRP A 69 11.39 -54.33 -18.57
C TRP A 69 10.51 -55.58 -18.75
N GLU A 70 10.42 -56.39 -17.69
CA GLU A 70 9.54 -57.55 -17.60
C GLU A 70 8.40 -57.26 -16.62
N ASN A 71 7.16 -57.50 -17.06
CA ASN A 71 5.92 -57.27 -16.31
C ASN A 71 5.72 -55.81 -15.81
N PRO A 72 5.42 -54.84 -16.70
CA PRO A 72 5.21 -53.43 -16.33
C PRO A 72 4.10 -53.20 -15.31
N ASN A 73 3.13 -54.11 -15.23
CA ASN A 73 1.99 -54.03 -14.30
C ASN A 73 2.39 -54.31 -12.84
N TYR A 74 3.62 -54.70 -12.58
CA TYR A 74 4.13 -54.95 -11.24
C TYR A 74 5.36 -54.06 -11.06
N TYR A 75 5.18 -52.83 -10.58
CA TYR A 75 6.27 -51.88 -10.33
C TYR A 75 6.24 -51.49 -8.86
N SER A 76 6.97 -52.22 -8.00
CA SER A 76 6.81 -52.08 -6.55
C SER A 76 8.10 -52.40 -5.78
N GLY A 77 8.12 -51.98 -4.53
CA GLY A 77 9.16 -52.38 -3.59
C GLY A 77 8.83 -52.00 -2.16
N ILE A 78 9.71 -52.44 -1.25
CA ILE A 78 9.61 -52.19 0.17
C ILE A 78 10.94 -51.62 0.66
N LEU A 79 10.87 -50.63 1.54
CA LEU A 79 12.01 -50.08 2.26
C LEU A 79 11.69 -50.14 3.75
N LYS A 80 12.59 -50.74 4.53
CA LYS A 80 12.52 -50.72 6.00
C LYS A 80 13.57 -49.78 6.55
N PHE A 81 13.18 -48.99 7.53
CA PHE A 81 14.05 -48.02 8.15
C PHE A 81 13.69 -47.82 9.62
N LYS A 82 14.67 -47.38 10.39
CA LYS A 82 14.50 -46.91 11.76
C LYS A 82 14.44 -45.38 11.76
N SER A 83 13.46 -44.82 12.46
CA SER A 83 13.38 -43.39 12.78
C SER A 83 13.11 -43.21 14.28
N GLY A 84 13.95 -42.44 14.96
CA GLY A 84 14.01 -42.44 16.42
C GLY A 84 14.28 -43.84 16.99
N GLU A 85 13.38 -44.33 17.84
CA GLU A 85 13.47 -45.67 18.47
C GLU A 85 12.62 -46.74 17.77
N LYS A 86 11.78 -46.36 16.80
CA LYS A 86 10.81 -47.25 16.13
C LYS A 86 11.28 -47.66 14.72
N HIS A 87 10.76 -48.79 14.26
CA HIS A 87 11.01 -49.34 12.93
C HIS A 87 9.77 -49.19 12.06
N PHE A 88 10.00 -48.76 10.84
CA PHE A 88 8.97 -48.46 9.87
C PHE A 88 9.24 -49.24 8.59
N ARG A 89 8.15 -49.65 7.96
CA ARG A 89 8.15 -50.28 6.65
C ARG A 89 7.28 -49.44 5.73
N ILE A 90 7.88 -48.94 4.65
CA ILE A 90 7.15 -48.32 3.56
C ILE A 90 7.09 -49.29 2.36
N GLU A 91 5.87 -49.59 1.93
CA GLU A 91 5.60 -50.33 0.71
C GLU A 91 5.02 -49.38 -0.33
N ARG A 92 5.63 -49.32 -1.51
CA ARG A 92 5.13 -48.52 -2.63
C ARG A 92 4.86 -49.40 -3.84
N ASN A 93 3.69 -49.16 -4.42
CA ASN A 93 3.38 -49.54 -5.78
C ASN A 93 3.42 -48.27 -6.63
N PHE A 94 4.31 -48.28 -7.62
CA PHE A 94 4.49 -47.21 -8.58
C PHE A 94 3.63 -47.44 -9.84
N ASP A 95 3.00 -48.60 -10.01
CA ASP A 95 2.17 -48.91 -11.18
C ASP A 95 1.13 -47.81 -11.46
N LYS A 96 0.93 -47.53 -12.75
CA LYS A 96 0.10 -46.41 -13.23
C LYS A 96 -1.35 -46.50 -12.75
N TYR A 97 -1.89 -47.71 -12.64
CA TYR A 97 -3.31 -47.93 -12.34
C TYR A 97 -3.55 -48.22 -10.85
N SER A 98 -2.50 -48.61 -10.13
CA SER A 98 -2.58 -49.06 -8.75
C SER A 98 -1.54 -48.39 -7.84
N LYS A 99 -1.21 -47.12 -8.13
CA LYS A 99 -0.29 -46.31 -7.31
C LYS A 99 -0.78 -46.29 -5.87
N LYS A 100 0.06 -46.77 -4.96
CA LYS A 100 -0.25 -46.88 -3.53
C LYS A 100 1.03 -46.73 -2.71
N ALA A 101 0.92 -46.11 -1.55
CA ALA A 101 1.97 -46.11 -0.54
C ALA A 101 1.35 -46.50 0.80
N GLU A 102 1.91 -47.51 1.45
CA GLU A 102 1.53 -47.92 2.80
C GLU A 102 2.74 -47.77 3.72
N LEU A 103 2.59 -46.97 4.78
CA LEU A 103 3.60 -46.79 5.82
C LEU A 103 3.11 -47.49 7.08
N ILE A 104 3.92 -48.40 7.61
CA ILE A 104 3.52 -49.26 8.73
C ILE A 104 4.61 -49.21 9.79
N CYS A 105 4.22 -48.95 11.04
CA CYS A 105 5.08 -49.09 12.21
C CYS A 105 5.17 -50.58 12.59
N GLU A 106 6.38 -51.16 12.63
CA GLU A 106 6.57 -52.60 12.85
C GLU A 106 6.34 -53.01 14.31
N GLU A 107 6.47 -52.10 15.27
CA GLU A 107 6.26 -52.39 16.69
C GLU A 107 4.79 -52.58 17.08
N ASP A 108 3.90 -51.72 16.58
CA ASP A 108 2.48 -51.66 16.97
C ASP A 108 1.51 -52.02 15.81
N GLY A 109 2.01 -52.11 14.58
CA GLY A 109 1.23 -52.41 13.39
C GLY A 109 0.36 -51.23 12.91
N GLU A 110 0.57 -50.03 13.44
CA GLU A 110 -0.16 -48.83 13.04
C GLU A 110 0.15 -48.48 11.57
N VAL A 111 -0.90 -48.21 10.80
CA VAL A 111 -0.79 -47.76 9.40
C VAL A 111 -0.88 -46.24 9.40
N LEU A 112 0.19 -45.60 8.96
CA LEU A 112 0.33 -44.16 8.87
C LEU A 112 -0.01 -43.67 7.46
N SER A 113 -0.56 -42.46 7.37
CA SER A 113 -0.98 -41.82 6.14
C SER A 113 0.18 -41.08 5.48
N VAL A 114 0.66 -41.62 4.36
CA VAL A 114 1.65 -40.94 3.52
C VAL A 114 1.05 -39.69 2.84
N GLU A 115 -0.26 -39.69 2.58
CA GLU A 115 -0.95 -38.57 1.93
C GLU A 115 -1.14 -37.37 2.86
N ASP A 116 -1.33 -37.61 4.16
CA ASP A 116 -1.47 -36.55 5.18
C ASP A 116 -0.11 -36.05 5.71
N GLY A 117 1.01 -36.59 5.21
CA GLY A 117 2.36 -36.12 5.52
C GLY A 117 3.08 -36.88 6.64
N ASP A 118 2.55 -37.99 7.15
CA ASP A 118 3.18 -38.72 8.28
C ASP A 118 4.61 -39.18 7.95
N LEU A 119 4.86 -39.59 6.70
CA LEU A 119 6.22 -39.92 6.26
C LEU A 119 7.15 -38.70 6.28
N GLN A 120 6.67 -37.56 5.81
CA GLN A 120 7.45 -36.32 5.81
C GLN A 120 7.84 -35.91 7.23
N MET A 121 6.93 -36.07 8.19
CA MET A 121 7.22 -35.87 9.61
C MET A 121 8.29 -36.83 10.13
N LEU A 122 8.21 -38.12 9.79
CA LEU A 122 9.23 -39.12 10.19
C LEU A 122 10.61 -38.87 9.57
N LEU A 123 10.66 -38.15 8.46
CA LEU A 123 11.90 -37.72 7.79
C LEU A 123 12.37 -36.32 8.26
N GLY A 124 11.72 -35.72 9.26
CA GLY A 124 12.10 -34.41 9.80
C GLY A 124 11.90 -33.26 8.83
N GLU A 125 10.75 -33.24 8.13
CA GLU A 125 10.42 -32.25 7.10
C GLU A 125 11.42 -32.25 5.91
N MET A 126 12.04 -33.40 5.66
CA MET A 126 12.86 -33.62 4.47
C MET A 126 11.97 -33.84 3.25
N ASP A 127 12.22 -33.08 2.19
CA ASP A 127 11.61 -33.27 0.89
C ASP A 127 12.64 -33.80 -0.14
N ALA A 128 12.18 -34.06 -1.36
CA ALA A 128 13.02 -34.62 -2.41
C ALA A 128 14.15 -33.65 -2.84
N GLU A 129 13.89 -32.35 -2.84
CA GLU A 129 14.87 -31.34 -3.26
C GLU A 129 15.98 -31.18 -2.22
N ARG A 130 15.63 -31.03 -0.94
CA ARG A 130 16.58 -31.02 0.18
C ARG A 130 17.38 -32.31 0.21
N TYR A 131 16.76 -33.46 -0.04
CA TYR A 131 17.45 -34.75 -0.06
C TYR A 131 18.55 -34.81 -1.13
N ASP A 132 18.22 -34.42 -2.38
CA ASP A 132 19.17 -34.40 -3.50
C ASP A 132 20.28 -33.34 -3.32
N ASN A 133 19.97 -32.26 -2.62
CA ASN A 133 20.89 -31.16 -2.38
C ASN A 133 21.79 -31.37 -1.14
N THR A 134 21.43 -32.23 -0.19
CA THR A 134 22.18 -32.38 1.07
C THR A 134 22.81 -33.76 1.22
N VAL A 135 22.00 -34.82 1.25
CA VAL A 135 22.44 -36.15 1.67
C VAL A 135 22.70 -37.12 0.52
N SER A 136 22.10 -36.89 -0.65
CA SER A 136 22.26 -37.72 -1.83
C SER A 136 23.17 -37.05 -2.86
N MET A 137 24.34 -37.66 -3.12
CA MET A 137 25.30 -37.21 -4.12
C MET A 137 25.33 -38.22 -5.26
N SER A 138 24.59 -37.97 -6.34
CA SER A 138 24.60 -38.82 -7.54
C SER A 138 25.90 -38.68 -8.34
N GLN A 139 26.23 -39.69 -9.16
CA GLN A 139 27.31 -39.58 -10.14
C GLN A 139 27.08 -38.35 -11.02
N ARG A 140 27.96 -37.35 -10.86
CA ARG A 140 27.79 -36.06 -11.53
C ARG A 140 28.04 -36.24 -13.02
N ASN A 141 26.96 -36.36 -13.77
CA ASN A 141 27.00 -36.12 -15.19
C ASN A 141 27.51 -34.69 -15.37
N ALA A 142 28.66 -34.55 -16.02
CA ALA A 142 29.08 -33.29 -16.63
C ALA A 142 28.11 -32.92 -17.76
N GLN A 143 26.83 -32.74 -17.44
CA GLN A 143 25.84 -32.29 -18.38
C GLN A 143 26.12 -30.81 -18.64
N MET A 144 26.63 -30.56 -19.84
CA MET A 144 26.56 -29.27 -20.54
C MET A 144 27.39 -28.13 -19.90
N GLY A 145 28.71 -28.30 -19.83
CA GLY A 145 29.65 -27.17 -19.89
C GLY A 145 29.75 -26.24 -18.67
N GLU A 146 28.97 -26.44 -17.62
CA GLU A 146 29.15 -25.71 -16.36
C GLU A 146 30.33 -26.27 -15.55
N SER A 147 31.17 -25.37 -15.04
CA SER A 147 32.28 -25.74 -14.16
C SER A 147 31.75 -26.18 -12.81
N ILE A 148 32.37 -27.18 -12.18
CA ILE A 148 32.05 -27.61 -10.80
C ILE A 148 32.03 -26.41 -9.82
N VAL A 149 32.87 -25.40 -10.08
CA VAL A 149 32.92 -24.16 -9.31
C VAL A 149 31.63 -23.35 -9.46
N ALA A 150 31.00 -23.32 -10.63
CA ALA A 150 29.72 -22.65 -10.86
C ALA A 150 28.58 -23.35 -10.10
N GLU A 151 28.53 -24.68 -10.15
CA GLU A 151 27.54 -25.44 -9.38
C GLU A 151 27.71 -25.23 -7.86
N LEU A 152 28.95 -25.24 -7.37
CA LEU A 152 29.25 -24.92 -5.97
C LEU A 152 28.81 -23.50 -5.60
N LYS A 153 29.03 -22.52 -6.49
CA LYS A 153 28.55 -21.14 -6.29
C LYS A 153 27.04 -21.07 -6.24
N ASN A 154 26.33 -21.76 -7.14
CA ASN A 154 24.87 -21.82 -7.15
C ASN A 154 24.35 -22.47 -5.87
N TYR A 155 24.95 -23.58 -5.45
CA TYR A 155 24.62 -24.28 -4.22
C TYR A 155 24.80 -23.38 -2.99
N ALA A 156 25.99 -22.78 -2.84
CA ALA A 156 26.27 -21.83 -1.76
C ALA A 156 25.27 -20.67 -1.81
N THR A 157 25.00 -20.11 -2.99
CA THR A 157 24.09 -18.96 -3.14
C THR A 157 22.68 -19.27 -2.64
N ASN A 158 22.14 -20.43 -3.00
CA ASN A 158 20.80 -20.84 -2.58
C ASN A 158 20.74 -20.96 -1.04
N TYR A 159 21.68 -21.67 -0.41
CA TYR A 159 21.63 -21.88 1.04
C TYR A 159 22.01 -20.67 1.88
N TYR A 160 22.93 -19.82 1.42
CA TYR A 160 23.26 -18.56 2.13
C TYR A 160 22.16 -17.50 1.99
N THR A 161 21.35 -17.54 0.94
CA THR A 161 20.34 -16.50 0.66
C THR A 161 18.95 -16.89 1.10
N SER A 162 18.48 -18.09 0.79
CA SER A 162 17.12 -18.50 1.10
C SER A 162 17.04 -19.43 2.31
N GLY A 163 18.16 -20.03 2.75
CA GLY A 163 18.21 -20.98 3.86
C GLY A 163 17.50 -22.31 3.59
N ASN A 164 16.52 -22.30 2.69
CA ASN A 164 15.88 -23.43 2.07
C ASN A 164 15.14 -22.94 0.81
N GLY A 165 14.94 -23.77 -0.19
CA GLY A 165 14.18 -23.40 -1.40
C GLY A 165 12.68 -23.17 -1.15
N GLU A 166 12.17 -23.52 0.03
CA GLU A 166 10.74 -23.59 0.31
C GLU A 166 10.08 -22.29 0.77
N ILE A 167 10.82 -21.39 1.43
CA ILE A 167 10.23 -20.11 1.87
C ILE A 167 10.37 -19.11 0.73
N ASP A 168 9.31 -18.98 -0.07
CA ASP A 168 9.20 -17.93 -1.09
C ASP A 168 8.92 -16.57 -0.45
N LEU A 169 9.94 -16.01 0.22
CA LEU A 169 9.90 -14.67 0.78
C LEU A 169 9.58 -13.64 -0.30
N ALA A 170 10.11 -13.83 -1.52
CA ALA A 170 9.89 -12.91 -2.62
C ALA A 170 8.39 -12.86 -2.98
N GLY A 171 7.75 -14.01 -3.14
CA GLY A 171 6.31 -14.12 -3.38
C GLY A 171 5.47 -13.59 -2.22
N ALA A 172 5.84 -13.88 -0.97
CA ALA A 172 5.15 -13.35 0.22
C ALA A 172 5.21 -11.81 0.28
N LEU A 173 6.40 -11.23 0.05
CA LEU A 173 6.57 -9.78 -0.01
C LEU A 173 5.85 -9.16 -1.20
N GLU A 174 5.81 -9.84 -2.35
CA GLU A 174 5.06 -9.39 -3.52
C GLU A 174 3.56 -9.33 -3.22
N GLN A 175 3.00 -10.37 -2.57
CA GLN A 175 1.59 -10.37 -2.15
C GLN A 175 1.29 -9.23 -1.18
N LEU A 176 2.14 -9.00 -0.18
CA LEU A 176 1.97 -7.90 0.78
C LEU A 176 2.07 -6.52 0.11
N ARG A 177 3.06 -6.31 -0.76
CA ARG A 177 3.21 -5.07 -1.55
C ARG A 177 2.03 -4.84 -2.48
N GLY A 178 1.53 -5.91 -3.11
CA GLY A 178 0.31 -5.87 -3.92
C GLY A 178 -0.90 -5.45 -3.11
N ARG A 179 -1.09 -6.04 -1.91
CA ARG A 179 -2.19 -5.69 -1.00
C ARG A 179 -2.10 -4.25 -0.51
N LYS A 180 -0.90 -3.78 -0.16
CA LYS A 180 -0.64 -2.38 0.21
C LYS A 180 -1.05 -1.43 -0.92
N LYS A 181 -0.65 -1.71 -2.16
CA LYS A 181 -0.99 -0.88 -3.33
C LYS A 181 -2.50 -0.79 -3.57
N ILE A 182 -3.24 -1.89 -3.35
CA ILE A 182 -4.71 -1.88 -3.43
C ILE A 182 -5.29 -0.94 -2.36
N LEU A 183 -4.84 -1.06 -1.11
CA LEU A 183 -5.30 -0.20 -0.01
C LEU A 183 -4.97 1.27 -0.26
N GLU A 184 -3.77 1.58 -0.75
CA GLU A 184 -3.38 2.96 -1.11
C GLU A 184 -4.25 3.56 -2.22
N ASN A 185 -4.68 2.74 -3.19
CA ASN A 185 -5.60 3.18 -4.23
C ASN A 185 -6.99 3.45 -3.67
N GLU A 186 -7.51 2.58 -2.79
CA GLU A 186 -8.80 2.79 -2.12
C GLU A 186 -8.81 4.08 -1.29
N ILE A 187 -7.77 4.31 -0.48
CA ILE A 187 -7.60 5.54 0.31
C ILE A 187 -7.58 6.75 -0.62
N ARG A 188 -6.85 6.68 -1.73
CA ARG A 188 -6.76 7.79 -2.70
C ARG A 188 -8.10 8.09 -3.36
N MET A 189 -8.85 7.05 -3.75
CA MET A 189 -10.17 7.22 -4.35
C MET A 189 -11.16 7.83 -3.36
N GLU A 190 -11.17 7.36 -2.10
CA GLU A 190 -12.04 7.91 -1.05
C GLU A 190 -11.71 9.39 -0.77
N MET A 191 -10.42 9.72 -0.66
CA MET A 191 -9.96 11.11 -0.48
C MET A 191 -10.35 12.00 -1.66
N ALA A 192 -10.22 11.51 -2.90
CA ALA A 192 -10.62 12.26 -4.10
C ALA A 192 -12.14 12.50 -4.14
N GLN A 193 -12.96 11.50 -3.75
CA GLN A 193 -14.41 11.65 -3.68
C GLN A 193 -14.83 12.64 -2.59
N LYS A 194 -14.19 12.57 -1.41
CA LYS A 194 -14.42 13.51 -0.30
C LYS A 194 -14.06 14.94 -0.72
N GLN A 195 -12.91 15.12 -1.39
CA GLN A 195 -12.49 16.42 -1.92
C GLN A 195 -13.48 16.98 -2.95
N GLN A 196 -13.94 16.15 -3.90
CA GLN A 196 -14.91 16.58 -4.91
C GLN A 196 -16.26 16.97 -4.29
N LYS A 197 -16.73 16.24 -3.27
CA LYS A 197 -17.95 16.59 -2.54
C LYS A 197 -17.80 17.92 -1.79
N ARG A 198 -16.66 18.10 -1.11
CA ARG A 198 -16.32 19.33 -0.41
C ARG A 198 -16.32 20.54 -1.33
N GLU A 199 -15.67 20.45 -2.49
CA GLU A 199 -15.63 21.54 -3.47
C GLU A 199 -17.03 21.95 -3.97
N LYS A 200 -17.93 20.98 -4.18
CA LYS A 200 -19.32 21.27 -4.57
C LYS A 200 -20.09 21.99 -3.45
N LEU A 201 -19.97 21.50 -2.21
CA LEU A 201 -20.62 22.13 -1.06
C LEU A 201 -20.06 23.54 -0.80
N GLU A 202 -18.75 23.74 -0.91
CA GLU A 202 -18.14 25.07 -0.77
C GLU A 202 -18.65 26.06 -1.83
N GLN A 203 -18.86 25.60 -3.06
CA GLN A 203 -19.50 26.41 -4.11
C GLN A 203 -20.95 26.76 -3.78
N GLU A 204 -21.74 25.80 -3.29
CA GLU A 204 -23.12 26.02 -2.87
C GLU A 204 -23.20 26.99 -1.68
N VAL A 205 -22.35 26.81 -0.66
CA VAL A 205 -22.23 27.72 0.48
C VAL A 205 -21.88 29.13 0.02
N SER A 206 -20.92 29.28 -0.90
CA SER A 206 -20.54 30.59 -1.44
C SER A 206 -21.69 31.25 -2.21
N PHE A 207 -22.54 30.48 -2.89
CA PHE A 207 -23.71 31.00 -3.58
C PHE A 207 -24.78 31.45 -2.57
N VAL A 208 -25.16 30.59 -1.63
CA VAL A 208 -26.18 30.91 -0.61
C VAL A 208 -25.73 32.06 0.28
N TRP A 209 -24.44 32.14 0.63
CA TRP A 209 -23.89 33.25 1.40
C TRP A 209 -24.06 34.60 0.68
N ARG A 210 -23.83 34.63 -0.65
CA ARG A 210 -24.07 35.84 -1.46
C ARG A 210 -25.55 36.22 -1.50
N ASP A 211 -26.45 35.24 -1.63
CA ASP A 211 -27.90 35.47 -1.58
C ASP A 211 -28.31 36.05 -0.22
N VAL A 212 -27.83 35.47 0.89
CA VAL A 212 -28.11 35.95 2.25
C VAL A 212 -27.65 37.40 2.42
N HIS A 213 -26.41 37.70 2.03
CA HIS A 213 -25.86 39.05 2.14
C HIS A 213 -26.63 40.06 1.28
N HIS A 214 -27.05 39.67 0.08
CA HIS A 214 -27.87 40.51 -0.79
C HIS A 214 -29.24 40.80 -0.17
N LEU A 215 -29.93 39.78 0.35
CA LEU A 215 -31.22 39.94 1.04
C LEU A 215 -31.09 40.75 2.33
N GLU A 216 -29.97 40.64 3.05
CA GLU A 216 -29.66 41.48 4.22
C GLU A 216 -29.56 42.96 3.83
N GLU A 217 -28.83 43.28 2.75
CA GLU A 217 -28.74 44.64 2.22
C GLU A 217 -30.09 45.18 1.72
N GLU A 218 -30.88 44.35 1.03
CA GLU A 218 -32.22 44.75 0.57
C GLU A 218 -33.17 44.98 1.73
N LEU A 219 -33.13 44.13 2.75
CA LEU A 219 -33.92 44.29 3.96
C LEU A 219 -33.55 45.59 4.67
N GLU A 220 -32.27 45.89 4.81
CA GLU A 220 -31.78 47.14 5.42
C GLU A 220 -32.30 48.36 4.66
N ARG A 221 -32.21 48.38 3.33
CA ARG A 221 -32.75 49.47 2.49
C ARG A 221 -34.25 49.66 2.66
N VAL A 222 -35.02 48.56 2.65
CA VAL A 222 -36.48 48.61 2.83
C VAL A 222 -36.83 49.07 4.25
N GLU A 223 -36.07 48.65 5.27
CA GLU A 223 -36.25 49.09 6.66
C GLU A 223 -35.97 50.58 6.83
N GLU A 224 -34.89 51.10 6.24
CA GLU A 224 -34.55 52.52 6.23
C GLU A 224 -35.65 53.35 5.54
N GLU A 225 -36.12 52.92 4.36
CA GLU A 225 -37.17 53.63 3.62
C GLU A 225 -38.50 53.62 4.39
N LEU A 226 -38.84 52.49 5.01
CA LEU A 226 -40.05 52.34 5.82
C LEU A 226 -39.98 53.22 7.08
N ALA A 227 -38.82 53.29 7.74
CA ALA A 227 -38.59 54.16 8.90
C ALA A 227 -38.74 55.65 8.52
N TYR A 228 -38.09 56.08 7.43
CA TYR A 228 -38.20 57.44 6.91
C TYR A 228 -39.65 57.83 6.60
N ARG A 229 -40.42 56.94 5.98
CA ARG A 229 -41.84 57.19 5.66
C ARG A 229 -42.74 57.24 6.89
N LEU A 230 -42.51 56.36 7.87
CA LEU A 230 -43.26 56.39 9.15
C LEU A 230 -43.00 57.68 9.91
N GLU A 231 -41.75 58.14 9.97
CA GLU A 231 -41.38 59.40 10.61
C GLU A 231 -42.09 60.58 9.93
N LYS A 232 -42.08 60.64 8.59
CA LYS A 232 -42.79 61.66 7.81
C LYS A 232 -44.32 61.61 8.02
N GLU A 233 -44.92 60.44 8.18
CA GLU A 233 -46.34 60.33 8.54
C GLU A 233 -46.64 60.82 9.96
N GLU A 234 -45.77 60.52 10.92
CA GLU A 234 -45.90 61.03 12.29
C GLU A 234 -45.74 62.55 12.35
N GLU A 235 -44.79 63.13 11.63
CA GLU A 235 -44.62 64.57 11.49
C GLU A 235 -45.88 65.22 10.94
N LYS A 236 -46.42 64.67 9.83
CA LYS A 236 -47.70 65.13 9.25
C LYS A 236 -48.90 64.95 10.18
N LYS A 237 -48.90 63.94 11.04
CA LYS A 237 -49.94 63.76 12.08
C LYS A 237 -49.79 64.78 13.20
N LYS A 238 -48.57 65.06 13.65
CA LYS A 238 -48.24 66.08 14.66
C LYS A 238 -48.56 67.50 14.14
N GLU A 239 -48.30 67.77 12.86
CA GLU A 239 -48.69 69.02 12.20
C GLU A 239 -50.21 69.18 12.13
N ARG A 240 -50.94 68.15 11.68
CA ARG A 240 -52.41 68.16 11.70
C ARG A 240 -52.99 68.31 13.11
N GLN A 241 -52.40 67.67 14.12
CA GLN A 241 -52.81 67.86 15.52
C GLN A 241 -52.51 69.28 16.02
N ARG A 242 -51.39 69.90 15.63
CA ARG A 242 -51.10 71.30 15.95
C ARG A 242 -52.06 72.27 15.26
N GLU A 243 -52.46 71.98 14.02
CA GLU A 243 -53.46 72.74 13.27
C GLU A 243 -54.86 72.58 13.88
N GLU A 244 -55.22 71.38 14.36
CA GLU A 244 -56.48 71.13 15.08
C GLU A 244 -56.50 71.73 16.50
N GLU A 245 -55.37 71.74 17.22
CA GLU A 245 -55.21 72.41 18.52
C GLU A 245 -55.26 73.94 18.38
N HIS A 246 -54.64 74.51 17.34
CA HIS A 246 -54.76 75.95 17.03
C HIS A 246 -56.11 76.30 16.37
N GLY A 247 -56.88 75.31 15.91
CA GLY A 247 -58.18 75.47 15.26
C GLY A 247 -59.37 75.60 16.22
N LYS A 248 -59.18 75.45 17.53
CA LYS A 248 -60.24 75.57 18.55
C LYS A 248 -59.97 76.69 19.55
N GLY A 249 -59.85 77.92 19.06
CA GLY A 249 -59.61 79.08 19.91
C GLY A 249 -59.74 80.44 19.21
N VAL A 250 -61.00 80.81 18.92
CA VAL A 250 -61.50 82.21 18.76
C VAL A 250 -61.20 82.96 17.45
N MET A 251 -62.31 83.45 16.90
CA MET A 251 -62.50 84.35 15.76
C MET A 251 -61.79 85.71 15.91
N ASP A 252 -61.45 86.26 14.74
CA ASP A 252 -61.37 87.68 14.39
C ASP A 252 -60.61 88.65 15.30
N GLU A 253 -59.47 89.11 14.78
CA GLU A 253 -59.26 90.55 14.69
C GLU A 253 -58.59 90.89 13.35
N ILE A 254 -59.43 91.35 12.41
CA ILE A 254 -59.03 91.98 11.15
C ILE A 254 -58.18 93.21 11.49
N ARG A 255 -56.85 93.07 11.42
CA ARG A 255 -55.96 94.23 11.36
C ARG A 255 -56.03 94.81 9.95
N PRO A 256 -56.46 96.08 9.76
CA PRO A 256 -56.46 96.68 8.44
C PRO A 256 -55.04 96.77 7.88
N GLU A 257 -54.92 96.54 6.58
CA GLU A 257 -53.67 96.61 5.82
C GLU A 257 -53.00 97.97 6.04
N LYS A 258 -51.82 97.97 6.68
CA LYS A 258 -50.92 99.13 6.65
C LYS A 258 -50.64 99.48 5.19
N TRP A 259 -50.92 100.71 4.79
CA TRP A 259 -50.56 101.25 3.48
C TRP A 259 -49.08 100.96 3.22
N ARG A 260 -48.78 100.16 2.20
CA ARG A 260 -47.40 99.75 1.86
C ARG A 260 -46.56 100.89 1.29
N ILE A 261 -47.17 102.02 0.95
CA ILE A 261 -46.53 103.29 0.56
C ILE A 261 -47.27 104.40 1.31
N HIS A 262 -46.59 105.12 2.20
CA HIS A 262 -47.21 106.24 2.90
C HIS A 262 -47.43 107.40 1.90
N PRO A 263 -48.56 108.12 1.90
CA PRO A 263 -48.78 109.26 0.99
C PRO A 263 -47.73 110.37 1.13
N MET A 264 -46.97 110.39 2.24
CA MET A 264 -45.79 111.25 2.43
C MET A 264 -44.60 110.86 1.55
N GLU A 265 -44.39 109.57 1.25
CA GLU A 265 -43.26 109.13 0.40
C GLU A 265 -43.42 109.62 -1.05
N LEU A 266 -44.66 109.63 -1.57
CA LEU A 266 -44.98 110.21 -2.88
C LEU A 266 -44.77 111.73 -2.92
N LEU A 267 -45.12 112.43 -1.84
CA LEU A 267 -44.88 113.87 -1.73
C LEU A 267 -43.38 114.21 -1.67
N VAL A 268 -42.58 113.42 -0.96
CA VAL A 268 -41.12 113.57 -0.90
C VAL A 268 -40.49 113.34 -2.28
N PHE A 269 -40.93 112.33 -3.03
CA PHE A 269 -40.43 112.10 -4.39
C PHE A 269 -40.76 113.25 -5.35
N ALA A 270 -41.97 113.82 -5.27
CA ALA A 270 -42.34 114.99 -6.05
C ALA A 270 -41.48 116.22 -5.68
N LEU A 271 -41.21 116.44 -4.38
CA LEU A 271 -40.36 117.53 -3.90
C LEU A 271 -38.91 117.39 -4.41
N VAL A 272 -38.35 116.17 -4.38
CA VAL A 272 -36.99 115.89 -4.87
C VAL A 272 -36.86 116.18 -6.37
N ILE A 273 -37.88 115.85 -7.18
CA ILE A 273 -37.89 116.16 -8.61
C ILE A 273 -37.95 117.68 -8.83
N VAL A 274 -38.79 118.41 -8.09
CA VAL A 274 -38.91 119.88 -8.21
C VAL A 274 -37.60 120.58 -7.80
N ILE A 275 -36.97 120.14 -6.71
CA ILE A 275 -35.69 120.66 -6.25
C ILE A 275 -34.60 120.43 -7.30
N ALA A 276 -34.55 119.25 -7.94
CA ALA A 276 -33.59 118.95 -8.99
C ALA A 276 -33.75 119.87 -10.23
N VAL A 277 -34.98 120.28 -10.56
CA VAL A 277 -35.22 121.23 -11.67
C VAL A 277 -34.70 122.64 -11.37
N ILE A 278 -34.71 123.05 -10.08
CA ILE A 278 -34.28 124.37 -9.61
C ILE A 278 -32.75 124.43 -9.42
N LEU A 279 -32.13 123.37 -8.88
CA LEU A 279 -30.71 123.36 -8.52
C LEU A 279 -29.77 123.22 -9.73
N PHE A 280 -30.23 122.59 -10.81
CA PHE A 280 -29.41 122.37 -12.01
C PHE A 280 -29.75 123.37 -13.12
N SER A 281 -28.73 123.88 -13.83
CA SER A 281 -28.89 124.81 -14.94
C SER A 281 -29.31 124.10 -16.24
N LYS A 282 -29.96 124.84 -17.15
CA LYS A 282 -30.30 124.32 -18.49
C LYS A 282 -29.02 124.03 -19.30
N PRO A 283 -28.96 122.93 -20.06
CA PRO A 283 -30.06 122.02 -20.43
C PRO A 283 -30.20 120.76 -19.56
N TRP A 284 -29.35 120.55 -18.56
CA TRP A 284 -29.23 119.27 -17.85
C TRP A 284 -30.35 118.99 -16.82
N ASN A 285 -31.06 120.03 -16.39
CA ASN A 285 -32.09 119.92 -15.36
C ASN A 285 -33.25 118.97 -15.73
N TYR A 286 -33.70 118.98 -16.99
CA TYR A 286 -34.75 118.07 -17.48
C TYR A 286 -34.26 116.63 -17.58
N LEU A 287 -33.00 116.42 -17.93
CA LEU A 287 -32.42 115.08 -18.06
C LEU A 287 -32.33 114.40 -16.69
N ILE A 288 -31.90 115.13 -15.65
CA ILE A 288 -31.85 114.63 -14.27
C ILE A 288 -33.27 114.36 -13.73
N ALA A 289 -34.25 115.23 -14.01
CA ALA A 289 -35.63 115.05 -13.58
C ALA A 289 -36.29 113.79 -14.19
N ILE A 290 -36.04 113.49 -15.48
CA ILE A 290 -36.55 112.29 -16.15
C ILE A 290 -35.96 111.02 -15.55
N VAL A 291 -34.65 111.02 -15.25
CA VAL A 291 -33.97 109.88 -14.61
C VAL A 291 -34.54 109.61 -13.22
N LEU A 292 -34.76 110.65 -12.40
CA LEU A 292 -35.37 110.51 -11.07
C LEU A 292 -36.82 110.03 -11.14
N PHE A 293 -37.60 110.52 -12.11
CA PHE A 293 -38.98 110.07 -12.33
C PHE A 293 -39.04 108.59 -12.72
N LEU A 294 -38.17 108.16 -13.63
CA LEU A 294 -38.08 106.75 -14.02
C LEU A 294 -37.62 105.87 -12.85
N ALA A 295 -36.64 106.31 -12.06
CA ALA A 295 -36.16 105.58 -10.89
C ALA A 295 -37.25 105.42 -9.81
N PHE A 296 -38.02 106.47 -9.52
CA PHE A 296 -39.15 106.38 -8.60
C PHE A 296 -40.31 105.56 -9.16
N GLY A 297 -40.59 105.66 -10.46
CA GLY A 297 -41.58 104.80 -11.14
C GLY A 297 -41.21 103.31 -11.03
N LEU A 298 -39.92 102.98 -11.20
CA LEU A 298 -39.41 101.62 -11.09
C LEU A 298 -39.43 101.11 -9.63
N TYR A 299 -39.12 101.98 -8.65
CA TYR A 299 -39.25 101.68 -7.23
C TYR A 299 -40.70 101.35 -6.84
N ILE A 300 -41.66 102.19 -7.26
CA ILE A 300 -43.09 101.98 -7.00
C ILE A 300 -43.57 100.71 -7.71
N TRP A 301 -43.19 100.49 -8.98
CA TRP A 301 -43.53 99.28 -9.72
C TRP A 301 -43.03 98.02 -9.02
N ASN A 302 -41.77 98.01 -8.57
CA ASN A 302 -41.19 96.86 -7.90
C ASN A 302 -41.87 96.59 -6.55
N ARG A 303 -42.27 97.63 -5.82
CA ARG A 303 -43.00 97.51 -4.55
C ARG A 303 -44.49 97.17 -4.72
N MET A 304 -45.08 97.50 -5.87
CA MET A 304 -46.46 97.14 -6.23
C MET A 304 -46.58 95.77 -6.91
N LYS A 305 -45.47 95.13 -7.29
CA LYS A 305 -45.46 93.81 -7.90
C LYS A 305 -45.81 92.74 -6.85
N VAL A 306 -47.10 92.61 -6.58
CA VAL A 306 -47.69 91.49 -5.85
C VAL A 306 -47.40 90.22 -6.63
N GLY A 307 -46.71 89.27 -5.97
CA GLY A 307 -46.84 87.85 -6.33
C GLY A 307 -48.31 87.51 -6.22
N LYS A 308 -48.97 87.29 -7.36
CA LYS A 308 -50.36 86.86 -7.42
C LYS A 308 -50.47 85.57 -6.60
N LYS A 309 -51.03 85.65 -5.39
CA LYS A 309 -51.75 84.52 -4.80
C LYS A 309 -52.94 84.28 -5.71
N GLN A 310 -52.76 83.38 -6.68
CA GLN A 310 -53.87 82.78 -7.40
C GLN A 310 -54.69 81.99 -6.37
N VAL A 311 -55.97 82.30 -6.29
CA VAL A 311 -56.96 81.39 -5.71
C VAL A 311 -56.94 80.15 -6.60
N LYS A 312 -56.42 79.03 -6.08
CA LYS A 312 -56.33 77.74 -6.78
C LYS A 312 -57.76 77.27 -7.15
N THR A 313 -57.96 76.83 -8.39
CA THR A 313 -59.25 76.29 -8.88
C THR A 313 -59.35 74.78 -8.61
N GLU A 314 -60.58 74.24 -8.42
CA GLU A 314 -60.88 72.82 -8.11
C GLU A 314 -60.07 71.76 -8.89
N PRO A 315 -59.75 71.92 -10.19
CA PRO A 315 -58.95 70.93 -10.93
C PRO A 315 -57.47 70.89 -10.51
N GLU A 316 -56.91 72.00 -10.01
CA GLU A 316 -55.51 72.03 -9.53
C GLU A 316 -55.36 71.36 -8.16
N ILE A 317 -56.40 71.39 -7.31
CA ILE A 317 -56.41 70.68 -6.03
C ILE A 317 -56.48 69.16 -6.28
N ILE A 318 -57.30 68.75 -7.26
CA ILE A 318 -57.41 67.35 -7.68
C ILE A 318 -56.13 66.87 -8.36
N LEU A 319 -55.48 67.70 -9.19
CA LEU A 319 -54.17 67.36 -9.78
C LEU A 319 -53.04 67.31 -8.73
N GLU A 320 -53.06 68.17 -7.70
CA GLU A 320 -52.08 68.13 -6.59
C GLU A 320 -52.36 66.96 -5.62
N GLU A 321 -53.62 66.57 -5.43
CA GLU A 321 -54.00 65.32 -4.73
C GLU A 321 -53.61 64.06 -5.51
N ILE A 322 -53.86 64.02 -6.82
CA ILE A 322 -53.51 62.89 -7.70
C ILE A 322 -51.98 62.79 -7.87
N THR A 323 -51.27 63.91 -8.05
CA THR A 323 -49.78 63.89 -8.12
C THR A 323 -49.12 63.58 -6.77
N GLN A 324 -49.78 63.86 -5.63
CA GLN A 324 -49.33 63.36 -4.32
C GLN A 324 -49.72 61.89 -4.03
N GLU A 325 -50.65 61.31 -4.78
CA GLU A 325 -50.99 59.89 -4.69
C GLU A 325 -50.10 59.01 -5.58
N GLU A 326 -49.69 59.49 -6.75
CA GLU A 326 -48.84 58.73 -7.70
C GLU A 326 -47.40 58.47 -7.19
N GLU A 327 -46.90 59.24 -6.21
CA GLU A 327 -45.57 59.05 -5.60
C GLU A 327 -45.58 58.21 -4.29
N LYS A 328 -46.71 57.60 -3.92
CA LYS A 328 -46.82 56.77 -2.71
C LYS A 328 -46.83 55.29 -3.08
N VAL A 329 -45.67 54.64 -3.07
CA VAL A 329 -45.64 53.20 -2.73
C VAL A 329 -46.38 53.07 -1.37
N PRO A 330 -47.50 52.33 -1.28
CA PRO A 330 -48.25 52.22 -0.03
C PRO A 330 -47.35 51.66 1.07
N ILE A 331 -47.41 52.21 2.30
CA ILE A 331 -46.66 51.67 3.44
C ILE A 331 -46.98 50.17 3.65
N GLU A 332 -48.20 49.76 3.32
CA GLU A 332 -48.61 48.36 3.32
C GLU A 332 -47.81 47.49 2.33
N LYS A 333 -47.47 48.04 1.15
CA LYS A 333 -46.63 47.35 0.16
C LYS A 333 -45.19 47.18 0.67
N LEU A 334 -44.60 48.21 1.27
CA LEU A 334 -43.26 48.11 1.87
C LEU A 334 -43.24 47.16 3.09
N ARG A 335 -44.32 47.13 3.88
CA ARG A 335 -44.47 46.15 4.98
C ARG A 335 -44.58 44.72 4.47
N TRP A 336 -45.31 44.52 3.37
CA TRP A 336 -45.42 43.22 2.70
C TRP A 336 -44.06 42.78 2.14
N GLU A 337 -43.35 43.68 1.46
CA GLU A 337 -42.02 43.45 0.90
C GLU A 337 -40.99 43.12 1.99
N LYS A 338 -40.96 43.91 3.08
CA LYS A 338 -40.18 43.59 4.28
C LYS A 338 -40.48 42.18 4.79
N SER A 339 -41.76 41.85 4.99
CA SER A 339 -42.16 40.53 5.50
C SER A 339 -41.76 39.40 4.56
N HIS A 340 -41.79 39.62 3.25
CA HIS A 340 -41.40 38.65 2.24
C HIS A 340 -39.89 38.40 2.25
N ILE A 341 -39.09 39.49 2.19
CA ILE A 341 -37.63 39.43 2.26
C ILE A 341 -37.19 38.78 3.59
N THR A 342 -37.82 39.12 4.71
CA THR A 342 -37.51 38.51 6.02
C THR A 342 -37.77 37.00 6.03
N ALA A 343 -38.83 36.54 5.36
CA ALA A 343 -39.15 35.12 5.28
C ALA A 343 -38.15 34.37 4.38
N GLU A 344 -37.80 34.96 3.23
CA GLU A 344 -36.82 34.40 2.29
C GLU A 344 -35.41 34.35 2.89
N LEU A 345 -34.99 35.43 3.57
CA LEU A 345 -33.73 35.49 4.31
C LEU A 345 -33.67 34.41 5.38
N LYS A 346 -34.76 34.19 6.13
CA LYS A 346 -34.83 33.11 7.12
C LYS A 346 -34.65 31.73 6.48
N GLU A 347 -35.29 31.48 5.35
CA GLU A 347 -35.15 30.22 4.60
C GLU A 347 -33.70 30.02 4.12
N LYS A 348 -33.10 31.04 3.50
CA LYS A 348 -31.72 31.01 3.02
C LYS A 348 -30.70 30.84 4.14
N ARG A 349 -30.95 31.41 5.32
CA ARG A 349 -30.10 31.26 6.51
C ARG A 349 -30.15 29.83 7.05
N ILE A 350 -31.34 29.22 7.11
CA ILE A 350 -31.48 27.79 7.45
C ILE A 350 -30.72 26.92 6.43
N GLN A 351 -30.83 27.24 5.14
CA GLN A 351 -30.08 26.54 4.10
C GLN A 351 -28.56 26.67 4.29
N TYR A 352 -28.08 27.87 4.60
CA TYR A 352 -26.67 28.13 4.88
C TYR A 352 -26.16 27.33 6.09
N ASP A 353 -26.92 27.34 7.18
CA ASP A 353 -26.58 26.60 8.41
C ASP A 353 -26.52 25.08 8.14
N ASN A 354 -27.51 24.53 7.43
CA ASN A 354 -27.53 23.11 7.03
C ASN A 354 -26.32 22.73 6.15
N LEU A 355 -25.93 23.59 5.21
CA LEU A 355 -24.74 23.35 4.37
C LEU A 355 -23.44 23.43 5.20
N GLY A 356 -23.40 24.31 6.20
CA GLY A 356 -22.32 24.38 7.17
C GLY A 356 -22.18 23.10 7.99
N GLU A 357 -23.29 22.52 8.45
CA GLU A 357 -23.31 21.22 9.14
C GLU A 357 -22.81 20.09 8.23
N GLN A 358 -23.24 20.04 6.96
CA GLN A 358 -22.77 19.03 5.99
C GLN A 358 -21.26 19.13 5.71
N LEU A 359 -20.70 20.34 5.69
CA LEU A 359 -19.25 20.52 5.58
C LEU A 359 -18.52 20.01 6.82
N ALA A 360 -19.06 20.25 8.02
CA ALA A 360 -18.48 19.76 9.27
C ALA A 360 -18.51 18.22 9.35
N GLU A 361 -19.61 17.58 8.92
CA GLU A 361 -19.71 16.12 8.81
C GLU A 361 -18.67 15.53 7.86
N LEU A 362 -18.38 16.23 6.75
CA LEU A 362 -17.33 15.80 5.85
C LEU A 362 -15.94 15.88 6.49
N ASP A 363 -15.67 16.81 7.41
CA ASP A 363 -14.37 16.91 8.07
C ASP A 363 -14.14 15.81 9.11
N GLU A 364 -15.19 15.11 9.57
CA GLU A 364 -15.02 13.93 10.42
C GLU A 364 -14.25 12.81 9.67
N VAL A 365 -13.35 12.15 10.41
CA VAL A 365 -12.62 11.00 9.88
C VAL A 365 -13.59 9.83 9.84
N ASN A 366 -14.04 9.49 8.63
CA ASN A 366 -14.89 8.32 8.39
C ASN A 366 -14.22 7.06 8.97
N GLU A 367 -14.98 6.24 9.70
CA GLU A 367 -14.51 4.96 10.26
C GLU A 367 -13.85 4.09 9.18
N ARG A 368 -14.37 4.15 7.96
CA ARG A 368 -13.85 3.41 6.81
C ARG A 368 -12.44 3.86 6.39
N SER A 369 -12.17 5.16 6.37
CA SER A 369 -10.82 5.68 6.05
C SER A 369 -9.81 5.29 7.13
N ARG A 370 -10.24 5.32 8.40
CA ARG A 370 -9.42 4.84 9.52
C ARG A 370 -9.13 3.35 9.39
N GLU A 371 -10.13 2.55 9.02
CA GLU A 371 -9.97 1.11 8.81
C GLU A 371 -8.98 0.79 7.68
N TYR A 372 -9.06 1.50 6.54
CA TYR A 372 -8.12 1.31 5.44
C TYR A 372 -6.70 1.71 5.82
N GLU A 373 -6.52 2.82 6.52
CA GLU A 373 -5.21 3.27 6.98
C GLU A 373 -4.61 2.29 8.00
N MET A 374 -5.41 1.78 8.94
CA MET A 374 -5.00 0.72 9.87
C MET A 374 -4.58 -0.55 9.13
N LYS A 375 -5.36 -1.00 8.12
CA LYS A 375 -5.01 -2.16 7.30
C LYS A 375 -3.73 -1.93 6.51
N ARG A 376 -3.52 -0.74 5.95
CA ARG A 376 -2.31 -0.38 5.21
C ARG A 376 -1.08 -0.46 6.11
N GLN A 377 -1.17 0.10 7.32
CA GLN A 377 -0.10 0.05 8.31
C GLN A 377 0.18 -1.39 8.75
N ALA A 378 -0.85 -2.19 9.02
CA ALA A 378 -0.67 -3.60 9.38
C ALA A 378 0.06 -4.40 8.30
N VAL A 379 -0.30 -4.22 7.02
CA VAL A 379 0.37 -4.88 5.89
C VAL A 379 1.82 -4.40 5.75
N GLN A 380 2.08 -3.11 5.93
CA GLN A 380 3.44 -2.56 5.90
C GLN A 380 4.30 -3.14 7.03
N MET A 381 3.78 -3.15 8.27
CA MET A 381 4.48 -3.73 9.41
C MET A 381 4.78 -5.21 9.20
N ALA A 382 3.84 -5.98 8.63
CA ALA A 382 4.08 -7.38 8.30
C ALA A 382 5.22 -7.55 7.29
N ALA A 383 5.26 -6.72 6.24
CA ALA A 383 6.34 -6.76 5.24
C ALA A 383 7.70 -6.39 5.85
N ASP A 384 7.76 -5.31 6.64
CA ASP A 384 8.99 -4.86 7.28
C ASP A 384 9.53 -5.90 8.27
N HIS A 385 8.65 -6.52 9.07
CA HIS A 385 9.05 -7.59 9.98
C HIS A 385 9.53 -8.83 9.25
N LEU A 386 8.91 -9.22 8.13
CA LEU A 386 9.40 -10.34 7.31
C LEU A 386 10.77 -10.07 6.70
N GLU A 387 11.00 -8.85 6.20
CA GLU A 387 12.30 -8.44 5.67
C GLU A 387 13.38 -8.48 6.77
N GLN A 388 13.08 -7.94 7.94
CA GLN A 388 13.99 -7.95 9.10
C GLN A 388 14.32 -9.37 9.55
N LEU A 389 13.30 -10.22 9.76
CA LEU A 389 13.50 -11.61 10.20
C LEU A 389 14.30 -12.42 9.18
N SER A 390 14.06 -12.21 7.88
CA SER A 390 14.84 -12.86 6.84
C SER A 390 16.30 -12.43 6.86
N GLU A 391 16.58 -11.14 7.08
CA GLU A 391 17.95 -10.64 7.18
C GLU A 391 18.68 -11.21 8.39
N GLU A 392 18.02 -11.24 9.55
CA GLU A 392 18.55 -11.86 10.76
C GLU A 392 18.83 -13.36 10.55
N MET A 393 17.86 -14.10 9.99
CA MET A 393 17.98 -15.53 9.70
C MET A 393 19.12 -15.83 8.72
N ARG A 394 19.26 -15.05 7.65
CA ARG A 394 20.41 -15.15 6.72
C ARG A 394 21.74 -14.93 7.43
N GLY A 395 21.80 -13.97 8.35
CA GLY A 395 22.99 -13.70 9.16
C GLY A 395 23.42 -14.89 10.00
N TYR A 396 22.47 -15.50 10.73
CA TYR A 396 22.72 -16.70 11.53
C TYR A 396 23.12 -17.90 10.68
N LEU A 397 22.36 -18.20 9.63
CA LEU A 397 22.66 -19.31 8.72
C LEU A 397 24.03 -19.14 8.07
N LYS A 398 24.39 -17.93 7.61
CA LYS A 398 25.71 -17.68 7.04
C LYS A 398 26.82 -17.95 8.04
N ARG A 399 26.67 -17.51 9.30
CA ARG A 399 27.68 -17.73 10.33
C ARG A 399 27.84 -19.21 10.65
N ASP A 400 26.74 -19.87 10.96
CA ASP A 400 26.74 -21.26 11.45
C ASP A 400 27.13 -22.24 10.33
N LEU A 401 26.74 -21.96 9.08
CA LEU A 401 27.17 -22.72 7.91
C LEU A 401 28.67 -22.57 7.64
N ASN A 402 29.22 -21.35 7.69
CA ASN A 402 30.65 -21.15 7.54
C ASN A 402 31.44 -21.82 8.67
N GLU A 403 30.92 -21.83 9.91
CA GLU A 403 31.57 -22.48 11.05
C GLU A 403 31.62 -24.00 10.89
N LYS A 404 30.48 -24.66 10.63
CA LYS A 404 30.44 -26.11 10.39
C LYS A 404 31.24 -26.52 9.16
N ALA A 405 31.05 -25.84 8.03
CA ALA A 405 31.81 -26.14 6.81
C ALA A 405 33.32 -25.93 7.01
N SER A 406 33.73 -24.96 7.84
CA SER A 406 35.14 -24.76 8.22
C SER A 406 35.70 -25.91 9.06
N SER A 407 34.92 -26.44 10.02
CA SER A 407 35.34 -27.63 10.79
C SER A 407 35.53 -28.81 9.86
N PHE A 408 34.52 -29.10 9.03
CA PHE A 408 34.52 -30.26 8.15
C PHE A 408 35.63 -30.18 7.12
N ILE A 409 35.84 -29.01 6.47
CA ILE A 409 36.94 -28.85 5.50
C ILE A 409 38.30 -29.01 6.17
N CYS A 410 38.45 -28.54 7.42
CA CYS A 410 39.70 -28.69 8.17
C CYS A 410 39.98 -30.16 8.44
N GLU A 411 38.99 -30.94 8.85
CA GLU A 411 39.15 -32.36 9.16
C GLU A 411 39.40 -33.21 7.91
N ILE A 412 38.56 -33.09 6.86
CA ILE A 412 38.69 -33.91 5.63
C ILE A 412 39.94 -33.59 4.82
N THR A 413 40.56 -32.42 5.05
CA THR A 413 41.82 -32.01 4.38
C THR A 413 43.06 -32.21 5.26
N GLY A 414 42.93 -32.89 6.39
CA GLY A 414 44.06 -33.13 7.31
C GLY A 414 44.63 -31.83 7.89
N GLY A 415 43.82 -30.80 8.01
CA GLY A 415 44.18 -29.49 8.55
C GLY A 415 44.82 -28.53 7.55
N LYS A 416 44.89 -28.86 6.25
CA LYS A 416 45.48 -27.99 5.22
C LYS A 416 44.71 -26.67 5.05
N TYR A 417 43.39 -26.73 5.09
CA TYR A 417 42.52 -25.56 4.99
C TYR A 417 41.76 -25.38 6.30
N LYS A 418 42.04 -24.29 7.03
CA LYS A 418 41.50 -24.06 8.38
C LYS A 418 40.10 -23.48 8.38
N LYS A 419 39.78 -22.69 7.36
CA LYS A 419 38.47 -22.03 7.24
C LYS A 419 37.99 -21.99 5.81
N LEU A 420 36.68 -22.12 5.67
CA LEU A 420 35.93 -21.75 4.48
C LEU A 420 35.30 -20.38 4.75
N VAL A 421 35.51 -19.42 3.84
CA VAL A 421 35.01 -18.06 3.97
C VAL A 421 34.24 -17.69 2.72
N THR A 422 33.10 -17.04 2.92
CA THR A 422 32.23 -16.58 1.85
C THR A 422 32.09 -15.06 1.90
N ASP A 423 32.42 -14.36 0.80
CA ASP A 423 32.33 -12.89 0.74
C ASP A 423 30.88 -12.37 0.61
N GLU A 424 30.70 -11.06 0.39
CA GLU A 424 29.37 -10.44 0.19
C GLU A 424 28.70 -10.85 -1.12
N LYS A 425 29.49 -11.26 -2.13
CA LYS A 425 29.01 -11.75 -3.43
C LYS A 425 28.88 -13.27 -3.47
N LEU A 426 28.96 -13.91 -2.30
CA LEU A 426 28.88 -15.36 -2.13
C LEU A 426 29.99 -16.13 -2.85
N HIS A 427 31.15 -15.49 -3.04
CA HIS A 427 32.35 -16.19 -3.51
C HIS A 427 33.01 -16.93 -2.35
N VAL A 428 33.20 -18.23 -2.56
CA VAL A 428 33.83 -19.14 -1.61
C VAL A 428 35.35 -19.10 -1.78
N SER A 429 36.06 -18.93 -0.67
CA SER A 429 37.52 -19.02 -0.61
C SER A 429 37.93 -19.87 0.60
N LEU A 430 39.14 -20.44 0.54
CA LEU A 430 39.72 -21.21 1.62
C LEU A 430 40.87 -20.46 2.27
N MET A 431 40.98 -20.54 3.58
CA MET A 431 42.10 -20.00 4.36
C MET A 431 43.06 -21.12 4.74
N THR A 432 44.31 -21.01 4.32
CA THR A 432 45.43 -21.77 4.91
C THR A 432 46.06 -20.95 6.05
N ASP A 433 47.08 -21.50 6.71
CA ASP A 433 47.84 -20.76 7.73
C ASP A 433 48.58 -19.53 7.18
N GLU A 434 48.83 -19.49 5.87
CA GLU A 434 49.67 -18.47 5.22
C GLU A 434 48.89 -17.49 4.35
N LYS A 435 47.80 -17.95 3.70
CA LYS A 435 47.10 -17.15 2.68
C LYS A 435 45.65 -17.58 2.47
N ARG A 436 44.89 -16.66 1.88
CA ARG A 436 43.61 -16.93 1.25
C ARG A 436 43.84 -17.52 -0.15
N VAL A 437 43.09 -18.56 -0.49
CA VAL A 437 43.11 -19.24 -1.79
C VAL A 437 41.70 -19.25 -2.35
N GLU A 438 41.53 -18.72 -3.56
CA GLU A 438 40.23 -18.73 -4.22
C GLU A 438 39.87 -20.14 -4.71
N ILE A 439 38.57 -20.44 -4.78
CA ILE A 439 38.11 -21.78 -5.15
C ILE A 439 38.52 -22.16 -6.58
N GLU A 440 38.69 -21.18 -7.48
CA GLU A 440 39.19 -21.37 -8.84
C GLU A 440 40.67 -21.78 -8.88
N GLN A 441 41.42 -21.58 -7.79
CA GLN A 441 42.86 -21.85 -7.72
C GLN A 441 43.19 -23.22 -7.10
N VAL A 442 42.20 -23.91 -6.50
CA VAL A 442 42.44 -25.22 -5.88
C VAL A 442 42.22 -26.37 -6.87
N SER A 443 42.76 -27.54 -6.54
CA SER A 443 42.58 -28.73 -7.37
C SER A 443 41.11 -29.18 -7.40
N ARG A 444 40.69 -29.86 -8.48
CA ARG A 444 39.32 -30.37 -8.63
C ARG A 444 38.85 -31.21 -7.43
N GLY A 445 39.69 -32.12 -6.93
CA GLY A 445 39.35 -32.92 -5.74
C GLY A 445 39.16 -32.06 -4.48
N THR A 446 39.84 -30.91 -4.36
CA THR A 446 39.60 -29.97 -3.24
C THR A 446 38.25 -29.27 -3.39
N VAL A 447 37.86 -28.91 -4.61
CA VAL A 447 36.53 -28.34 -4.86
C VAL A 447 35.44 -29.34 -4.50
N GLU A 448 35.64 -30.63 -4.80
CA GLU A 448 34.71 -31.70 -4.40
C GLU A 448 34.65 -31.90 -2.88
N GLN A 449 35.77 -31.79 -2.17
CA GLN A 449 35.79 -31.79 -0.70
C GLN A 449 35.05 -30.59 -0.11
N VAL A 450 35.22 -29.39 -0.68
CA VAL A 450 34.46 -28.20 -0.27
C VAL A 450 32.97 -28.39 -0.50
N TYR A 451 32.60 -28.97 -1.64
CA TYR A 451 31.21 -29.27 -1.96
C TYR A 451 30.60 -30.26 -0.98
N LEU A 452 31.31 -31.36 -0.66
CA LEU A 452 30.91 -32.32 0.37
C LEU A 452 30.76 -31.65 1.74
N ALA A 453 31.77 -30.87 2.18
CA ALA A 453 31.75 -30.20 3.47
C ALA A 453 30.55 -29.26 3.62
N LEU A 454 30.23 -28.47 2.58
CA LEU A 454 29.06 -27.60 2.58
C LEU A 454 27.77 -28.41 2.64
N ARG A 455 27.63 -29.47 1.82
CA ARG A 455 26.44 -30.34 1.85
C ARG A 455 26.19 -30.96 3.22
N MET A 456 27.25 -31.44 3.86
CA MET A 456 27.17 -32.00 5.21
C MET A 456 26.79 -30.94 6.24
N ALA A 457 27.34 -29.73 6.13
CA ALA A 457 27.03 -28.64 7.04
C ALA A 457 25.58 -28.15 6.87
N VAL A 458 25.09 -28.05 5.63
CA VAL A 458 23.69 -27.74 5.34
C VAL A 458 22.77 -28.83 5.88
N GLY A 459 23.08 -30.11 5.62
CA GLY A 459 22.30 -31.23 6.13
C GLY A 459 22.18 -31.21 7.66
N GLU A 460 23.26 -30.88 8.36
CA GLU A 460 23.26 -30.83 9.83
C GLU A 460 22.60 -29.58 10.43
N LEU A 461 22.46 -28.49 9.66
CA LEU A 461 21.80 -27.27 10.12
C LEU A 461 20.30 -27.24 9.80
N LEU A 462 19.89 -27.87 8.71
CA LEU A 462 18.53 -27.76 8.19
C LEU A 462 17.67 -29.00 8.37
N CYS A 463 18.26 -30.17 8.63
CA CYS A 463 17.52 -31.41 8.77
C CYS A 463 17.36 -31.74 10.26
N GLU A 464 16.12 -31.89 10.71
CA GLU A 464 15.84 -32.27 12.10
C GLU A 464 16.25 -33.71 12.38
N GLU A 465 16.00 -34.61 11.41
CA GLU A 465 16.38 -36.02 11.48
C GLU A 465 17.63 -36.27 10.62
N GLU A 466 18.63 -36.93 11.20
CA GLU A 466 19.87 -37.26 10.49
C GLU A 466 19.61 -38.36 9.46
N MET A 467 19.69 -38.04 8.18
CA MET A 467 19.46 -38.97 7.07
C MET A 467 20.74 -39.72 6.66
N PRO A 468 20.65 -40.95 6.13
CA PRO A 468 21.80 -41.66 5.57
C PRO A 468 22.46 -40.87 4.44
N VAL A 469 23.78 -40.77 4.47
CA VAL A 469 24.54 -40.11 3.39
C VAL A 469 24.73 -41.09 2.25
N ILE A 470 24.34 -40.70 1.03
CA ILE A 470 24.45 -41.55 -0.15
C ILE A 470 25.44 -40.92 -1.13
N LEU A 471 26.46 -41.67 -1.50
CA LEU A 471 27.55 -41.24 -2.37
C LEU A 471 27.65 -42.16 -3.59
N ASP A 472 27.45 -41.64 -4.79
CA ASP A 472 27.52 -42.38 -6.04
C ASP A 472 28.71 -41.93 -6.88
N ASP A 473 29.75 -42.78 -6.95
CA ASP A 473 31.05 -42.49 -7.57
C ASP A 473 31.67 -41.14 -7.12
N ALA A 474 31.46 -40.77 -5.85
CA ALA A 474 31.80 -39.45 -5.32
C ALA A 474 33.31 -39.17 -5.19
N PHE A 475 34.17 -40.19 -5.25
CA PHE A 475 35.61 -40.08 -4.99
C PHE A 475 36.48 -40.13 -6.26
N ALA A 476 35.88 -39.97 -7.44
CA ALA A 476 36.56 -40.13 -8.73
C ALA A 476 37.84 -39.28 -8.88
N TYR A 477 37.88 -38.05 -8.31
CA TYR A 477 39.01 -37.13 -8.39
C TYR A 477 39.85 -37.05 -7.10
N TYR A 478 39.63 -37.97 -6.16
CA TYR A 478 40.34 -38.02 -4.90
C TYR A 478 41.60 -38.88 -5.09
N ASP A 479 42.73 -38.37 -4.58
CA ASP A 479 43.87 -39.22 -4.27
C ASP A 479 43.57 -40.10 -3.05
N GLU A 480 44.39 -41.13 -2.81
CA GLU A 480 44.17 -42.10 -1.74
C GLU A 480 44.15 -41.44 -0.35
N GLU A 481 45.00 -40.43 -0.14
CA GLU A 481 45.07 -39.71 1.14
C GLU A 481 43.76 -38.95 1.41
N ARG A 482 43.27 -38.17 0.44
CA ARG A 482 42.00 -37.46 0.57
C ARG A 482 40.81 -38.41 0.75
N MET A 483 40.79 -39.49 -0.01
CA MET A 483 39.74 -40.50 0.09
C MET A 483 39.72 -41.09 1.51
N LEU A 484 40.88 -41.47 2.02
CA LEU A 484 41.02 -42.02 3.37
C LEU A 484 40.56 -41.04 4.45
N GLN A 485 41.00 -39.78 4.41
CA GLN A 485 40.59 -38.78 5.40
C GLN A 485 39.07 -38.54 5.36
N THR A 486 38.49 -38.49 4.15
CA THR A 486 37.06 -38.28 3.98
C THR A 486 36.25 -39.48 4.47
N LEU A 487 36.68 -40.72 4.19
CA LEU A 487 36.03 -41.94 4.67
C LEU A 487 36.12 -42.07 6.20
N ARG A 488 37.25 -41.69 6.82
CA ARG A 488 37.38 -41.62 8.28
C ARG A 488 36.39 -40.62 8.87
N TRP A 489 36.35 -39.42 8.31
CA TRP A 489 35.44 -38.37 8.76
C TRP A 489 33.98 -38.82 8.65
N LEU A 490 33.58 -39.40 7.52
CA LEU A 490 32.24 -39.93 7.27
C LEU A 490 31.85 -41.00 8.29
N LYS A 491 32.76 -41.93 8.60
CA LYS A 491 32.52 -42.98 9.60
C LYS A 491 32.33 -42.43 11.01
N GLU A 492 33.06 -41.37 11.36
CA GLU A 492 33.01 -40.77 12.69
C GLU A 492 31.78 -39.87 12.89
N HIS A 493 31.35 -39.18 11.84
CA HIS A 493 30.33 -38.12 11.94
C HIS A 493 28.95 -38.50 11.42
N LYS A 494 28.80 -39.65 10.73
CA LYS A 494 27.52 -40.04 10.11
C LYS A 494 27.13 -41.44 10.56
N LYS A 495 25.87 -41.58 11.00
CA LYS A 495 25.29 -42.86 11.42
C LYS A 495 25.31 -43.92 10.33
N GLN A 496 24.99 -43.52 9.09
CA GLN A 496 24.95 -44.44 7.97
C GLN A 496 25.41 -43.75 6.69
N VAL A 497 26.28 -44.43 5.96
CA VAL A 497 26.84 -43.97 4.69
C VAL A 497 26.71 -45.10 3.68
N ILE A 498 26.11 -44.83 2.53
CA ILE A 498 25.90 -45.77 1.43
C ILE A 498 26.74 -45.28 0.25
N ILE A 499 27.76 -46.05 -0.11
CA ILE A 499 28.72 -45.71 -1.17
C ILE A 499 28.50 -46.66 -2.33
N PHE A 500 28.11 -46.13 -3.48
CA PHE A 500 28.08 -46.83 -4.75
C PHE A 500 29.40 -46.59 -5.49
N THR A 501 30.08 -47.67 -5.89
CA THR A 501 31.32 -47.58 -6.67
C THR A 501 31.42 -48.68 -7.72
N CYS A 502 32.05 -48.37 -8.86
CA CYS A 502 32.52 -49.37 -9.83
C CYS A 502 34.01 -49.72 -9.68
N GLN A 503 34.71 -49.08 -8.74
CA GLN A 503 36.14 -49.25 -8.53
C GLN A 503 36.42 -50.04 -7.24
N THR A 504 37.59 -50.66 -7.19
CA THR A 504 38.06 -51.37 -6.00
C THR A 504 38.87 -50.48 -5.04
N ARG A 505 39.14 -49.22 -5.42
CA ARG A 505 40.01 -48.30 -4.69
C ARG A 505 39.44 -47.93 -3.32
N GLU A 506 38.14 -47.67 -3.23
CA GLU A 506 37.46 -47.37 -1.96
C GLU A 506 37.60 -48.55 -0.99
N GLU A 507 37.39 -49.78 -1.49
CA GLU A 507 37.54 -51.00 -0.70
C GLU A 507 38.99 -51.19 -0.22
N GLN A 508 39.96 -50.99 -1.10
CA GLN A 508 41.39 -51.13 -0.79
C GLN A 508 41.81 -50.13 0.30
N VAL A 509 41.47 -48.85 0.14
CA VAL A 509 41.77 -47.79 1.11
C VAL A 509 41.15 -48.10 2.47
N MET A 510 39.90 -48.57 2.51
CA MET A 510 39.26 -48.96 3.77
C MET A 510 39.92 -50.17 4.43
N LYS A 511 40.29 -51.20 3.63
CA LYS A 511 41.00 -52.39 4.14
C LYS A 511 42.35 -52.03 4.73
N GLU A 512 43.16 -51.26 4.00
CA GLU A 512 44.50 -50.86 4.43
C GLU A 512 44.46 -50.01 5.70
N ALA A 513 43.44 -49.16 5.83
CA ALA A 513 43.23 -48.33 7.01
C ALA A 513 42.53 -49.03 8.19
N GLY A 514 42.09 -50.28 8.03
CA GLY A 514 41.33 -51.01 9.06
C GLY A 514 39.95 -50.41 9.35
N LEU A 515 39.34 -49.72 8.39
CA LEU A 515 37.98 -49.21 8.53
C LEU A 515 36.99 -50.37 8.38
N VAL A 516 36.16 -50.60 9.40
CA VAL A 516 34.98 -51.48 9.29
C VAL A 516 33.97 -50.90 8.29
N TYR A 517 33.51 -51.74 7.37
CA TYR A 517 32.46 -51.47 6.39
C TYR A 517 31.68 -52.76 6.08
N HIS A 518 30.43 -52.63 5.64
CA HIS A 518 29.61 -53.72 5.12
C HIS A 518 29.69 -53.72 3.58
N LYS A 519 30.04 -54.86 2.97
CA LYS A 519 30.20 -54.97 1.51
C LYS A 519 29.02 -55.68 0.87
N ILE A 520 28.47 -55.08 -0.18
CA ILE A 520 27.39 -55.63 -1.00
C ILE A 520 27.88 -55.70 -2.45
N GLU A 521 27.85 -56.88 -3.05
CA GLU A 521 28.18 -57.10 -4.47
C GLU A 521 26.89 -57.21 -5.29
N LEU A 522 26.81 -56.48 -6.40
CA LEU A 522 25.66 -56.43 -7.29
C LEU A 522 25.71 -57.40 -8.46
#